data_AF-A0A2M7SPZ6-F1
#
_entry.id   AF-A0A2M7SPZ6-F1
#
_cell.length_a   1.000
_cell.length_b   1.000
_cell.length_c   1.000
_cell.angle_alpha   90.00
_cell.angle_beta   90.00
_cell.angle_gamma   90.00
#
_symmetry.space_group_name_H-M   'P 1'
#
loop_
_entity.id
_entity.type
_entity.pdbx_description
1 polymer ?
#
loop_
_entity_poly.entity_id
_entity_poly.type
_entity_poly.pdbx_seq_one_letter_code
_entity_poly.pdbx_strand_id
1 'polypeptide(L)' 'MHRKVKGNYVLLENVPAGVCTRCGTRYYSANVLKTIEENLRGRRKASREVVVPVYAWPG' A
#
# COMPACT_ATOMS: atom_id res chain seq x y z
N MET A 1 -2.49 -3.21 -0.56
CA MET A 1 -2.01 -2.30 -1.62
C MET A 1 -0.58 -1.88 -1.28
N HIS A 2 0.35 -1.74 -2.23
CA HIS A 2 1.71 -1.26 -1.93
C HIS A 2 1.98 0.08 -2.63
N ARG A 3 2.86 0.91 -2.06
CA ARG A 3 3.29 2.17 -2.65
C ARG A 3 4.74 2.49 -2.29
N LYS A 4 5.51 3.01 -3.26
CA LYS A 4 6.87 3.50 -3.02
C LYS A 4 6.80 4.96 -2.55
N VAL A 5 7.38 5.27 -1.40
CA VAL A 5 7.40 6.62 -0.81
C VAL A 5 8.79 6.91 -0.26
N LYS A 6 9.41 8.00 -0.72
CA LYS A 6 10.75 8.44 -0.28
C LYS A 6 11.80 7.30 -0.28
N GLY A 7 11.80 6.48 -1.33
CA GLY A 7 12.72 5.35 -1.46
C GLY A 7 12.32 4.07 -0.70
N ASN A 8 11.34 4.15 0.21
CA ASN A 8 10.83 3.01 0.97
C ASN A 8 9.59 2.38 0.32
N TYR A 9 9.35 1.10 0.61
CA TYR A 9 8.11 0.42 0.25
C TYR A 9 7.15 0.42 1.44
N VAL A 10 5.95 0.93 1.24
CA VAL A 10 4.88 0.91 2.23
C VAL A 10 3.80 -0.06 1.79
N LEU A 11 3.47 -1.02 2.66
CA LEU A 11 2.35 -1.92 2.49
C LEU A 11 1.14 -1.40 3.29
N LEU A 12 0.07 -1.07 2.57
CA LEU A 12 -1.22 -0.69 3.14
C LEU A 12 -2.09 -1.94 3.24
N GLU A 13 -2.31 -2.38 4.48
CA GLU A 13 -3.14 -3.52 4.86
C GLU A 13 -4.59 -3.07 5.12
N ASN A 14 -5.56 -3.97 4.95
CA ASN A 14 -6.98 -3.75 5.25
C ASN A 14 -7.60 -2.50 4.60
N VAL A 15 -7.18 -2.16 3.39
CA VAL A 15 -7.74 -1.03 2.63
C VAL A 15 -9.14 -1.40 2.12
N PRO A 16 -10.20 -0.69 2.54
CA PRO A 16 -11.55 -0.94 2.02
C PRO A 16 -11.60 -0.65 0.52
N ALA A 17 -12.10 -1.59 -0.26
CA ALA A 17 -12.24 -1.46 -1.70
C ALA A 17 -13.51 -2.17 -2.18
N GLY A 18 -14.24 -1.54 -3.09
CA GLY A 18 -15.20 -2.28 -3.92
C GLY A 18 -14.42 -3.14 -4.91
N VAL A 19 -14.85 -4.37 -5.14
CA VAL A 19 -14.18 -5.28 -6.09
C VAL A 19 -15.19 -5.71 -7.15
N CYS A 20 -14.87 -5.51 -8.42
CA CYS A 20 -15.65 -6.06 -9.51
C CYS A 20 -15.60 -7.59 -9.43
N THR A 21 -16.75 -8.23 -9.26
CA THR A 21 -16.86 -9.70 -9.16
C THR A 21 -16.52 -10.42 -10.47
N ARG A 22 -16.51 -9.71 -11.60
CA ARG A 22 -16.19 -10.27 -12.92
C ARG A 22 -14.69 -10.23 -13.27
N CYS A 23 -14.01 -9.12 -12.99
CA CYS A 23 -12.64 -8.90 -13.45
C CYS A 23 -11.64 -8.58 -12.33
N GLY A 24 -12.09 -8.44 -11.09
CA GLY A 24 -11.23 -8.16 -9.94
C GLY A 24 -10.76 -6.71 -9.83
N THR A 25 -11.23 -5.80 -10.69
CA THR A 25 -10.91 -4.36 -10.59
C THR A 25 -11.31 -3.84 -9.21
N ARG A 26 -10.38 -3.15 -8.56
CA ARG A 26 -10.58 -2.54 -7.23
C ARG A 26 -10.92 -1.06 -7.39
N TYR A 27 -12.00 -0.64 -6.76
CA TYR A 27 -12.47 0.73 -6.70
C TYR A 27 -12.33 1.25 -5.26
N TYR A 28 -11.85 2.47 -5.13
CA TYR A 28 -11.64 3.13 -3.83
C TYR A 28 -12.46 4.40 -3.80
N SER A 29 -13.19 4.62 -2.71
CA SER A 29 -13.90 5.86 -2.49
C SER A 29 -12.93 7.01 -2.19
N ALA A 30 -13.37 8.25 -2.43
CA ALA A 30 -12.55 9.44 -2.25
C ALA A 30 -12.00 9.59 -0.82
N ASN A 31 -12.80 9.23 0.20
CA ASN A 31 -12.36 9.25 1.60
C ASN A 31 -11.22 8.24 1.86
N VAL A 32 -11.29 7.03 1.31
CA VAL A 32 -10.24 6.02 1.44
C VAL A 32 -8.93 6.52 0.82
N LEU A 33 -9.00 7.09 -0.39
CA LEU A 33 -7.83 7.66 -1.05
C LEU A 33 -7.23 8.81 -0.24
N LYS A 34 -8.05 9.71 0.28
CA LYS A 34 -7.60 10.82 1.15
C LYS A 34 -6.89 10.32 2.40
N THR A 35 -7.46 9.32 3.09
CA THR A 35 -6.83 8.71 4.27
C THR A 35 -5.50 8.05 3.92
N ILE A 36 -5.40 7.38 2.77
CA ILE A 36 -4.13 6.82 2.30
C ILE A 36 -3.09 7.92 2.10
N GLU A 37 -3.44 9.02 1.43
CA GLU A 37 -2.51 10.14 1.24
C GLU A 37 -2.05 10.76 2.55
N GLU A 38 -2.96 10.98 3.50
CA GLU A 38 -2.63 11.54 4.81
C GLU A 38 -1.68 10.63 5.61
N ASN A 39 -1.92 9.30 5.57
CA ASN A 39 -1.03 8.33 6.21
C ASN A 39 0.38 8.36 5.59
N LEU A 40 0.47 8.44 4.26
CA LEU A 40 1.76 8.42 3.55
C LEU A 40 2.54 9.73 3.65
N ARG A 41 1.88 10.87 3.88
CA ARG A 41 2.55 12.16 4.11
C ARG A 41 3.29 12.25 5.45
N GLY A 42 3.36 11.16 6.21
CA GLY A 42 4.17 11.06 7.42
C GLY A 42 3.43 11.47 8.70
N ARG A 43 2.09 11.57 8.66
CA ARG A 43 1.29 11.83 9.87
C ARG A 43 1.21 10.62 10.80
N ARG A 44 1.57 9.42 10.34
CA ARG A 44 1.47 8.18 11.10
C ARG A 44 2.70 7.30 10.91
N LYS A 45 3.27 6.81 12.02
CA LYS A 45 4.32 5.78 12.00
C LYS A 45 3.74 4.46 11.49
N ALA A 46 4.56 3.64 10.82
CA ALA A 46 4.17 2.30 10.42
C ALA A 46 3.82 1.47 11.67
N SER A 47 2.76 0.68 11.59
CA SER A 47 2.39 -0.26 12.67
C SER A 47 3.41 -1.39 12.81
N ARG A 48 4.08 -1.73 11.70
CA ARG A 48 5.09 -2.79 11.61
C ARG A 48 6.08 -2.44 10.50
N GLU A 49 7.35 -2.73 10.73
CA GLU A 49 8.41 -2.66 9.73
C GLU A 49 9.00 -4.07 9.54
N VAL A 50 9.26 -4.44 8.30
CA VAL A 50 9.82 -5.75 7.94
C VAL A 50 10.97 -5.51 6.96
N VAL A 51 12.13 -6.08 7.25
CA VAL A 51 13.28 -6.08 6.33
C VAL A 51 13.08 -7.21 5.33
N VAL A 52 13.03 -6.87 4.05
CA VAL A 52 12.90 -7.86 2.97
C VAL A 52 14.28 -8.09 2.35
N PRO A 53 14.95 -9.22 2.61
CA PRO A 53 16.23 -9.53 1.98
C PRO A 53 15.99 -9.77 0.49
N VAL A 54 16.73 -9.04 -0.35
CA VAL A 54 16.67 -9.21 -1.81
C VAL A 54 17.82 -10.14 -2.20
N TYR A 55 17.52 -11.31 -2.75
CA TYR A 55 18.52 -12.17 -3.37
C TYR A 55 18.55 -11.87 -4.88
N ALA A 56 19.74 -11.60 -5.41
CA ALA A 56 19.94 -11.57 -6.85
C ALA A 56 19.90 -13.01 -7.36
N TRP A 57 18.99 -13.32 -8.28
CA TRP A 57 19.03 -14.60 -8.98
C TRP A 57 20.21 -14.56 -9.96
N PRO A 58 21.22 -15.44 -9.82
CA PRO A 58 22.32 -15.55 -10.76
C PRO A 58 21.81 -16.34 -11.97
N GLY A 59 21.10 -15.65 -12.87
CA GLY A 59 20.81 -16.17 -14.20
C GLY A 59 22.08 -16.25 -15.03
#